data_AF-U4QSY6-F1
#
_entry.id   AF-U4QSY6-F1
#
_cell.length_a   1.000
_cell.length_b   1.000
_cell.length_c   1.000
_cell.angle_alpha   90.00
_cell.angle_beta   90.00
_cell.angle_gamma   90.00
#
_symmetry.space_group_name_H-M   'P 1'
#
loop_
_entity.id
_entity.type
_entity.pdbx_description
1 polymer ?
#
loop_
_entity_poly.entity_id
_entity_poly.type
_entity_poly.pdbx_seq_one_letter_code
_entity_poly.pdbx_strand_id
1 'polypeptide(L)'
;MVLTKEDILNAFEEIGGMAKEQGVIVDIGVYGGSAIALQWEFRQSTRDVDIVVFGDPKFLRETAAIVAERHGWPENWINDAVKGFVSARQDVQLYVEFPRGAENPGLRVFTPTPEYMLAMKCMAMRTGEKENRSDIDDIKNLVRITGVKSPQDILAIVEKYYPAKLVTPRTLFGIQEILDSMSKERKNPGFEMGR
;
A
#
# COMPACT_ATOMS: atom_id res chain seq x y z
N MET A 1 13.72 -4.09 -10.92
CA MET A 1 14.06 -3.60 -9.57
C MET A 1 13.05 -4.17 -8.59
N VAL A 2 13.51 -4.45 -7.36
CA VAL A 2 12.67 -4.86 -6.24
C VAL A 2 13.19 -4.09 -5.03
N LEU A 3 12.30 -3.42 -4.30
CA LEU A 3 12.59 -2.63 -3.11
C LEU A 3 12.09 -3.39 -1.88
N THR A 4 12.98 -3.65 -0.94
CA THR A 4 12.65 -4.19 0.38
C THR A 4 12.12 -3.10 1.30
N LYS A 5 11.55 -3.50 2.44
CA LYS A 5 11.19 -2.58 3.51
C LYS A 5 12.39 -1.72 3.94
N GLU A 6 13.57 -2.31 4.05
CA GLU A 6 14.78 -1.58 4.44
C GLU A 6 15.20 -0.54 3.39
N ASP A 7 15.16 -0.90 2.11
CA ASP A 7 15.46 0.04 1.01
C ASP A 7 14.56 1.27 1.06
N ILE A 8 13.25 1.06 1.25
CA ILE A 8 12.27 2.15 1.32
C ILE A 8 12.52 3.04 2.54
N LEU A 9 12.80 2.44 3.70
CA LEU A 9 13.04 3.20 4.93
C LEU A 9 14.35 4.00 4.86
N ASN A 10 15.40 3.46 4.26
CA ASN A 10 16.67 4.17 4.04
C ASN A 10 16.50 5.32 3.05
N ALA A 11 15.74 5.11 1.98
CA ALA A 11 15.42 6.17 1.02
C ALA A 11 14.61 7.30 1.67
N PHE A 12 13.64 6.98 2.53
CA PHE A 12 12.89 7.97 3.30
C PHE A 12 13.73 8.69 4.35
N GLU A 13 14.73 8.03 4.93
CA GLU A 13 15.72 8.68 5.81
C GLU A 13 16.50 9.76 5.04
N GLU A 14 16.96 9.47 3.82
CA GLU A 14 17.67 10.44 2.97
C GLU A 14 16.76 11.61 2.56
N ILE A 15 15.53 11.33 2.13
CA ILE A 15 14.55 12.38 1.77
C ILE A 15 14.23 13.25 2.98
N GLY A 16 13.98 12.64 4.14
CA GLY A 16 13.73 13.35 5.39
C GLY A 16 14.92 14.22 5.81
N GLY A 17 16.14 13.74 5.60
CA GLY A 17 17.38 14.50 5.83
C GLY A 17 17.44 15.76 4.96
N MET A 18 17.26 15.62 3.65
CA MET A 18 17.25 16.74 2.71
C MET A 18 16.13 17.74 3.01
N ALA A 19 14.94 17.27 3.40
CA ALA A 19 13.82 18.14 3.76
C ALA A 19 14.13 18.96 5.02
N LYS A 20 14.72 18.30 6.02
CA LYS A 20 15.14 18.95 7.27
C LYS A 20 16.22 20.00 7.03
N GLU A 21 17.21 19.73 6.18
CA GLU A 21 18.25 20.70 5.81
C GLU A 21 17.66 21.96 5.16
N GLN A 22 16.57 21.83 4.42
CA GLN A 22 15.84 22.94 3.81
C GLN A 22 14.79 23.59 4.73
N GLY A 23 14.64 23.08 5.96
CA GLY A 23 13.67 23.60 6.93
C GLY A 23 12.21 23.36 6.54
N VAL A 24 11.94 22.35 5.71
CA VAL A 24 10.58 21.99 5.27
C VAL A 24 10.14 20.66 5.87
N ILE A 25 8.82 20.50 6.03
CA ILE A 25 8.20 19.24 6.42
C ILE A 25 7.33 18.77 5.27
N VAL A 26 7.58 17.56 4.80
CA VAL A 26 6.82 16.92 3.72
C VAL A 26 5.97 15.82 4.30
N ASP A 27 4.71 15.79 3.93
CA ASP A 27 3.78 14.74 4.33
C ASP A 27 3.45 13.86 3.12
N ILE A 28 3.64 12.55 3.28
CA ILE A 28 3.31 11.57 2.23
C ILE A 28 2.42 10.48 2.79
N GLY A 29 1.37 10.11 2.05
CA GLY A 29 0.68 8.84 2.24
C GLY A 29 1.31 7.80 1.33
N VAL A 30 1.74 6.67 1.90
CA VAL A 30 2.23 5.50 1.15
C VAL A 30 1.12 4.48 1.05
N TYR A 31 0.91 3.93 -0.15
CA TYR A 31 -0.22 3.05 -0.47
C TYR A 31 0.23 1.79 -1.22
N GLY A 32 -0.74 1.01 -1.70
CA GLY A 32 -0.51 -0.11 -2.61
C GLY A 32 0.37 -1.21 -2.00
N GLY A 33 1.15 -1.87 -2.87
CA GLY A 33 2.05 -2.95 -2.43
C GLY A 33 3.15 -2.46 -1.48
N SER A 34 3.58 -1.21 -1.63
CA SER A 34 4.62 -0.61 -0.79
C SER A 34 4.15 -0.39 0.65
N ALA A 35 2.94 0.11 0.86
CA ALA A 35 2.35 0.23 2.19
C ALA A 35 2.13 -1.12 2.86
N ILE A 36 1.81 -2.16 2.08
CA ILE A 36 1.71 -3.51 2.61
C ILE A 36 3.09 -4.00 3.07
N ALA A 37 4.13 -3.82 2.25
CA ALA A 37 5.49 -4.21 2.59
C ALA A 37 6.06 -3.47 3.82
N LEU A 38 5.65 -2.22 4.03
CA LEU A 38 6.03 -1.46 5.23
C LEU A 38 5.32 -1.97 6.50
N GLN A 39 4.03 -2.28 6.38
CA GLN A 39 3.17 -2.58 7.54
C GLN A 39 3.16 -4.05 7.97
N TRP A 40 3.34 -5.00 7.04
CA TRP A 40 3.15 -6.41 7.32
C TRP A 40 4.20 -7.33 6.67
N GLU A 41 4.63 -8.34 7.43
CA GLU A 41 5.72 -9.25 7.05
C GLU A 41 5.36 -10.23 5.91
N PHE A 42 4.07 -10.39 5.57
CA PHE A 42 3.65 -11.27 4.48
C PHE A 42 4.03 -10.73 3.09
N ARG A 43 4.51 -9.48 3.01
CA ARG A 43 5.04 -8.90 1.78
C ARG A 43 6.42 -8.35 2.04
N GLN A 44 7.43 -9.03 1.48
CA GLN A 44 8.83 -8.68 1.75
C GLN A 44 9.33 -7.54 0.86
N SER A 45 8.66 -7.26 -0.26
CA SER A 45 9.12 -6.28 -1.23
C SER A 45 8.04 -5.77 -2.18
N THR A 46 8.38 -4.71 -2.91
CA THR A 46 7.56 -4.07 -3.95
C THR A 46 8.43 -3.67 -5.14
N ARG A 47 7.82 -3.37 -6.29
CA ARG A 47 8.56 -2.88 -7.47
C ARG A 47 8.79 -1.38 -7.42
N ASP A 48 7.89 -0.68 -6.76
CA ASP A 48 7.77 0.77 -6.66
C ASP A 48 7.06 1.17 -5.36
N VAL A 49 7.13 2.45 -5.03
CA VAL A 49 6.49 3.09 -3.88
C VAL A 49 5.36 3.99 -4.40
N ASP A 50 4.13 3.53 -4.17
CA ASP A 50 2.91 4.28 -4.50
C ASP A 50 2.65 5.34 -3.43
N ILE A 51 2.60 6.61 -3.81
CA ILE A 51 2.41 7.70 -2.84
C ILE A 51 1.36 8.74 -3.25
N VAL A 52 0.87 9.47 -2.26
CA VAL A 52 0.22 10.77 -2.45
C VAL A 52 0.90 11.79 -1.54
N VAL A 53 1.29 12.93 -2.11
CA VAL A 53 1.89 14.04 -1.36
C VAL A 53 0.80 14.95 -0.81
N PHE A 54 0.85 15.23 0.47
CA PHE A 54 0.01 16.23 1.12
C PHE A 54 0.79 17.56 1.21
N GLY A 55 0.87 18.30 0.11
CA GLY A 55 1.62 19.56 0.06
C GLY A 55 2.32 19.80 -1.27
N ASP A 56 3.61 20.14 -1.23
CA ASP A 56 4.41 20.47 -2.40
C ASP A 56 5.01 19.21 -3.07
N PRO A 57 4.48 18.76 -4.21
CA PRO A 57 4.98 17.57 -4.89
C PRO A 57 6.30 17.84 -5.64
N LYS A 58 6.73 19.09 -5.79
CA LYS A 58 7.97 19.42 -6.50
C LYS A 58 9.19 18.96 -5.71
N PHE A 59 9.25 19.33 -4.44
CA PHE A 59 10.35 18.94 -3.55
C PHE A 59 10.55 17.42 -3.57
N LEU A 60 9.46 16.67 -3.39
CA LEU A 60 9.55 15.21 -3.32
C LEU A 60 10.07 14.61 -4.63
N ARG A 61 9.60 15.10 -5.79
CA ARG A 61 10.11 14.63 -7.09
C ARG A 61 11.60 14.88 -7.25
N GLU A 62 12.07 16.07 -6.88
CA GLU A 62 13.49 16.44 -6.97
C GLU A 62 14.35 15.55 -6.05
N THR A 63 13.94 15.39 -4.79
CA THR A 63 14.67 14.52 -3.85
C THR A 63 14.59 13.04 -4.22
N ALA A 64 13.48 12.58 -4.77
CA ALA A 64 13.32 11.20 -5.22
C ALA A 64 14.24 10.90 -6.41
N ALA A 65 14.43 11.84 -7.33
CA ALA A 65 15.38 11.70 -8.43
C ALA A 65 16.83 11.59 -7.93
N ILE A 66 17.21 12.40 -6.93
CA ILE A 66 18.54 12.32 -6.30
C ILE A 66 18.77 10.95 -5.67
N VAL A 67 17.80 10.44 -4.90
CA VAL A 67 17.89 9.09 -4.31
C VAL A 67 17.96 8.03 -5.41
N ALA A 68 17.15 8.15 -6.47
CA ALA A 68 17.18 7.21 -7.59
C ALA A 68 18.58 7.12 -8.21
N GLU A 69 19.20 8.28 -8.48
CA GLU A 69 20.55 8.35 -9.05
C GLU A 69 21.58 7.70 -8.12
N ARG A 70 21.54 8.01 -6.81
CA ARG A 70 22.48 7.45 -5.81
C ARG A 70 22.43 5.93 -5.72
N HIS A 71 21.23 5.36 -5.83
CA HIS A 71 21.02 3.92 -5.68
C HIS A 71 20.95 3.17 -7.02
N GLY A 72 21.07 3.87 -8.16
CA GLY A 72 20.92 3.28 -9.49
C GLY A 72 19.50 2.74 -9.75
N TRP A 73 18.48 3.35 -9.14
CA TRP A 73 17.09 2.99 -9.32
C TRP A 73 16.45 3.73 -10.50
N PRO A 74 15.37 3.21 -11.09
CA PRO A 74 14.57 3.94 -12.07
C PRO A 74 13.99 5.22 -11.46
N GLU A 75 13.90 6.29 -12.25
CA GLU A 75 13.35 7.59 -11.80
C GLU A 75 11.93 7.48 -11.24
N ASN A 76 11.15 6.52 -11.71
CA ASN A 76 9.77 6.27 -11.28
C ASN A 76 9.63 5.30 -10.10
N TRP A 77 10.69 5.08 -9.31
CA TRP A 77 10.64 4.23 -8.10
C TRP A 77 9.65 4.77 -7.06
N ILE A 78 9.40 6.08 -7.04
CA ILE A 78 8.24 6.72 -6.43
C ILE A 78 7.27 7.13 -7.54
N ASN A 79 5.99 6.81 -7.39
CA ASN A 79 4.97 7.24 -8.34
C ASN A 79 3.62 7.55 -7.65
N ASP A 80 2.72 8.20 -8.37
CA ASP A 80 1.39 8.61 -7.90
C ASP A 80 0.23 7.84 -8.56
N ALA A 81 0.50 6.65 -9.11
CA ALA A 81 -0.50 5.83 -9.80
C ALA A 81 -1.72 5.49 -8.92
N VAL A 82 -1.53 5.47 -7.60
CA VAL A 82 -2.60 5.22 -6.63
C VAL A 82 -3.63 6.36 -6.52
N LYS A 83 -3.31 7.57 -6.99
CA LYS A 83 -4.15 8.76 -6.81
C LYS A 83 -5.58 8.58 -7.32
N GLY A 84 -5.78 7.80 -8.39
CA GLY A 84 -7.11 7.48 -8.93
C GLY A 84 -7.97 6.58 -8.02
N PHE A 85 -7.34 5.90 -7.06
CA PHE A 85 -7.99 5.02 -6.10
C PHE A 85 -8.12 5.63 -4.70
N VAL A 86 -7.49 6.76 -4.42
CA VAL A 86 -7.58 7.39 -3.11
C VAL A 86 -8.99 7.92 -2.88
N SER A 87 -9.60 7.50 -1.77
CA SER A 87 -10.94 7.91 -1.36
C SER A 87 -10.95 9.37 -0.88
N ALA A 88 -12.11 10.04 -1.01
CA ALA A 88 -12.34 11.33 -0.35
C ALA A 88 -12.39 11.22 1.19
N ARG A 89 -12.63 10.02 1.73
CA ARG A 89 -12.66 9.70 3.16
C ARG A 89 -11.41 8.92 3.56
N GLN A 90 -10.24 9.45 3.23
CA GLN A 90 -8.97 8.78 3.56
C GLN A 90 -8.90 8.47 5.06
N ASP A 91 -8.47 7.27 5.39
CA ASP A 91 -8.25 6.83 6.77
C ASP A 91 -6.81 6.33 6.90
N VAL A 92 -5.93 7.27 7.19
CA VAL A 92 -4.48 7.06 7.26
C VAL A 92 -3.98 7.39 8.66
N GLN A 93 -2.95 6.68 9.08
CA GLN A 93 -2.28 6.87 10.36
C GLN A 93 -0.81 7.20 10.14
N LEU A 94 -0.23 8.00 11.04
CA LEU A 94 1.21 8.24 11.03
C LEU A 94 1.93 6.89 11.24
N TYR A 95 2.78 6.53 10.30
CA TYR A 95 3.57 5.31 10.34
C TYR A 95 4.95 5.58 10.94
N VAL A 96 5.67 6.56 10.40
CA VAL A 96 7.01 6.93 10.87
C VAL A 96 7.37 8.35 10.43
N GLU A 97 8.28 8.97 11.17
CA GLU A 97 8.85 10.28 10.86
C GLU A 97 10.36 10.16 10.61
N PHE A 98 10.87 11.01 9.70
CA PHE A 98 12.26 11.04 9.28
C PHE A 98 12.82 12.47 9.29
N PRO A 99 14.12 12.67 9.60
CA PRO A 99 15.07 11.65 10.04
C PRO A 99 14.69 11.05 11.39
N ARG A 100 15.00 9.78 11.61
CA ARG A 100 14.68 9.10 12.86
C ARG A 100 15.49 9.69 14.02
N GLY A 101 14.85 9.86 15.17
CA GLY A 101 15.48 10.43 16.37
C GLY A 101 15.71 11.94 16.30
N ALA A 102 15.25 12.62 15.25
CA ALA A 102 15.24 14.07 15.17
C ALA A 102 14.19 14.69 16.11
N GLU A 103 14.49 15.87 16.68
CA GLU A 103 13.50 16.65 17.45
C GLU A 103 12.32 17.12 16.58
N ASN A 104 12.61 17.55 15.34
CA ASN A 104 11.63 17.89 14.33
C ASN A 104 11.91 17.10 13.03
N PRO A 105 10.89 16.48 12.42
CA PRO A 105 11.05 15.72 11.18
C PRO A 105 11.10 16.61 9.95
N GLY A 106 11.73 16.14 8.89
CA GLY A 106 11.62 16.68 7.52
C GLY A 106 10.61 15.91 6.66
N LEU A 107 10.30 14.67 7.01
CA LEU A 107 9.33 13.83 6.29
C LEU A 107 8.45 13.07 7.28
N ARG A 108 7.13 13.13 7.08
CA ARG A 108 6.14 12.33 7.81
C ARG A 108 5.46 11.37 6.85
N VAL A 109 5.53 10.08 7.18
CA VAL A 109 5.01 9.00 6.36
C VAL A 109 3.74 8.46 7.00
N PHE A 110 2.66 8.45 6.23
CA PHE A 110 1.36 7.93 6.64
C PHE A 110 1.04 6.66 5.85
N THR A 111 0.34 5.72 6.48
CA THR A 111 -0.16 4.50 5.81
C THR A 111 -1.66 4.30 6.07
N PRO A 112 -2.40 3.66 5.15
CA PRO A 112 -3.80 3.34 5.35
C PRO A 112 -4.01 2.40 6.53
N THR A 113 -5.12 2.58 7.25
CA THR A 113 -5.60 1.56 8.19
C THR A 113 -5.87 0.24 7.47
N PRO A 114 -5.87 -0.92 8.16
CA PRO A 114 -6.09 -2.22 7.52
C PRO A 114 -7.41 -2.29 6.71
N GLU A 115 -8.49 -1.72 7.25
CA GLU A 115 -9.79 -1.65 6.56
C GLU A 115 -9.72 -0.78 5.31
N TYR A 116 -9.07 0.38 5.39
CA TYR A 116 -8.95 1.26 4.24
C TYR A 116 -8.07 0.63 3.15
N MET A 117 -6.96 -0.02 3.53
CA MET A 117 -6.14 -0.77 2.57
C MET A 117 -6.93 -1.90 1.90
N LEU A 118 -7.74 -2.64 2.66
CA LEU A 118 -8.62 -3.68 2.10
C LEU A 118 -9.59 -3.09 1.07
N ALA A 119 -10.25 -1.98 1.40
CA ALA A 119 -11.16 -1.30 0.47
C ALA A 119 -10.44 -0.85 -0.81
N MET A 120 -9.26 -0.23 -0.68
CA MET A 120 -8.44 0.20 -1.81
C MET A 120 -8.07 -0.97 -2.72
N LYS A 121 -7.62 -2.08 -2.14
CA LYS A 121 -7.24 -3.29 -2.90
C LYS A 121 -8.43 -3.89 -3.62
N CYS A 122 -9.62 -3.93 -3.00
CA CYS A 122 -10.84 -4.37 -3.69
C CYS A 122 -11.21 -3.46 -4.88
N MET A 123 -11.07 -2.14 -4.73
CA MET A 123 -11.37 -1.19 -5.81
C MET A 123 -10.34 -1.22 -6.95
N ALA A 124 -9.06 -1.46 -6.63
CA ALA A 124 -7.97 -1.55 -7.60
C ALA A 124 -7.79 -2.95 -8.21
N MET A 125 -8.55 -3.94 -7.73
CA MET A 125 -8.46 -5.33 -8.14
C MET A 125 -8.63 -5.48 -9.65
N ARG A 126 -7.60 -6.02 -10.31
CA ARG A 126 -7.65 -6.40 -11.71
C ARG A 126 -8.24 -7.83 -11.83
N THR A 127 -8.78 -8.18 -12.98
CA THR A 127 -9.13 -9.58 -13.32
C THR A 127 -8.28 -10.01 -14.53
N GLY A 128 -7.24 -10.82 -14.28
CA GLY A 128 -6.29 -11.34 -15.26
C GLY A 128 -5.16 -12.15 -14.60
N GLU A 129 -4.84 -13.33 -15.13
CA GLU A 129 -4.14 -14.41 -14.39
C GLU A 129 -2.73 -14.10 -13.84
N LYS A 130 -1.94 -13.23 -14.49
CA LYS A 130 -0.52 -13.02 -14.14
C LYS A 130 -0.23 -11.84 -13.23
N GLU A 131 -0.95 -10.74 -13.37
CA GLU A 131 -0.79 -9.55 -12.49
C GLU A 131 -1.61 -9.67 -11.19
N ASN A 132 -2.65 -10.49 -11.20
CA ASN A 132 -3.59 -10.61 -10.09
C ASN A 132 -3.08 -11.33 -8.85
N ARG A 133 -2.07 -12.21 -8.96
CA ARG A 133 -1.76 -13.12 -7.85
C ARG A 133 -1.40 -12.34 -6.58
N SER A 134 -0.56 -11.32 -6.72
CA SER A 134 -0.15 -10.50 -5.58
C SER A 134 -1.29 -9.67 -4.98
N ASP A 135 -2.21 -9.14 -5.80
CA ASP A 135 -3.36 -8.40 -5.30
C ASP A 135 -4.37 -9.30 -4.58
N ILE A 136 -4.60 -10.51 -5.10
CA ILE A 136 -5.44 -11.51 -4.45
C ILE A 136 -4.85 -11.93 -3.11
N ASP A 137 -3.54 -12.22 -3.06
CA ASP A 137 -2.88 -12.63 -1.82
C ASP A 137 -2.88 -11.49 -0.79
N ASP A 138 -2.67 -10.24 -1.21
CA ASP A 138 -2.81 -9.06 -0.37
C ASP A 138 -4.23 -8.98 0.23
N ILE A 139 -5.28 -9.10 -0.60
CA ILE A 139 -6.68 -9.06 -0.14
C ILE A 139 -6.93 -10.20 0.86
N LYS A 140 -6.48 -11.42 0.58
CA LYS A 140 -6.62 -12.57 1.50
C LYS A 140 -5.98 -12.28 2.86
N ASN A 141 -4.78 -11.71 2.87
CA ASN A 141 -4.08 -11.37 4.11
C ASN A 141 -4.76 -10.21 4.85
N LEU A 142 -5.22 -9.19 4.15
CA LEU A 142 -5.99 -8.10 4.73
C LEU A 142 -7.33 -8.56 5.30
N VAL A 143 -8.02 -9.52 4.66
CA VAL A 143 -9.21 -10.18 5.21
C VAL A 143 -8.88 -10.92 6.51
N ARG A 144 -7.72 -11.58 6.61
CA ARG A 144 -7.27 -12.22 7.85
C ARG A 144 -7.01 -11.18 8.96
N ILE A 145 -6.37 -10.06 8.62
CA ILE A 145 -6.02 -8.97 9.56
C ILE A 145 -7.27 -8.25 10.08
N THR A 146 -8.17 -7.86 9.18
CA THR A 146 -9.41 -7.16 9.51
C THR A 146 -10.42 -8.08 10.20
N GLY A 147 -10.27 -9.39 10.02
CA GLY A 147 -11.12 -10.39 10.67
C GLY A 147 -12.49 -10.57 10.03
N VAL A 148 -12.79 -9.88 8.93
CA VAL A 148 -14.06 -10.01 8.19
C VAL A 148 -14.31 -11.44 7.71
N LYS A 149 -15.59 -11.81 7.63
CA LYS A 149 -16.00 -13.21 7.40
C LYS A 149 -16.85 -13.40 6.16
N SER A 150 -17.53 -12.35 5.70
CA SER A 150 -18.45 -12.42 4.58
C SER A 150 -18.13 -11.43 3.46
N PRO A 151 -18.58 -11.69 2.22
CA PRO A 151 -18.52 -10.71 1.14
C PRO A 151 -19.22 -9.40 1.50
N GLN A 152 -20.30 -9.49 2.28
CA GLN A 152 -21.08 -8.34 2.75
C GLN A 152 -20.27 -7.48 3.73
N ASP A 153 -19.46 -8.08 4.60
CA ASP A 153 -18.58 -7.34 5.51
C ASP A 153 -17.53 -6.54 4.72
N ILE A 154 -16.92 -7.17 3.70
CA ILE A 154 -15.95 -6.51 2.83
C ILE A 154 -16.63 -5.38 2.05
N LEU A 155 -17.83 -5.61 1.54
CA LEU A 155 -18.60 -4.57 0.84
C LEU A 155 -18.93 -3.40 1.77
N ALA A 156 -19.34 -3.65 3.02
CA ALA A 156 -19.60 -2.61 4.00
C ALA A 156 -18.33 -1.77 4.29
N ILE A 157 -17.16 -2.41 4.35
CA ILE A 157 -15.87 -1.72 4.44
C ILE A 157 -15.63 -0.87 3.17
N VAL A 158 -15.84 -1.41 1.98
CA VAL A 158 -15.67 -0.65 0.72
C VAL A 158 -16.60 0.57 0.71
N GLU A 159 -17.87 0.41 1.08
CA GLU A 159 -18.87 1.47 1.07
C GLU A 159 -18.64 2.56 2.13
N LYS A 160 -17.90 2.26 3.21
CA LYS A 160 -17.42 3.28 4.16
C LYS A 160 -16.57 4.35 3.46
N TYR A 161 -15.76 3.94 2.49
CA TYR A 161 -14.78 4.79 1.81
C TYR A 161 -15.19 5.19 0.38
N TYR A 162 -15.93 4.35 -0.36
CA TYR A 162 -16.27 4.59 -1.76
C TYR A 162 -17.78 4.65 -1.95
N PRO A 163 -18.30 5.57 -2.80
CA PRO A 163 -19.71 5.55 -3.17
C PRO A 163 -20.09 4.21 -3.80
N ALA A 164 -21.20 3.61 -3.35
CA ALA A 164 -21.68 2.31 -3.85
C ALA A 164 -21.80 2.24 -5.39
N LYS A 165 -22.13 3.36 -6.04
CA LYS A 165 -22.20 3.47 -7.52
C LYS A 165 -20.88 3.21 -8.25
N LEU A 166 -19.73 3.30 -7.56
CA LEU A 166 -18.42 3.00 -8.12
C LEU A 166 -18.06 1.52 -7.96
N VAL A 167 -18.76 0.78 -7.10
CA VAL A 167 -18.54 -0.66 -6.90
C VAL A 167 -19.12 -1.40 -8.10
N THR A 168 -18.24 -2.02 -8.88
CA THR A 168 -18.63 -2.72 -10.10
C THR A 168 -19.06 -4.16 -9.81
N PRO A 169 -19.88 -4.79 -10.67
CA PRO A 169 -20.15 -6.23 -10.57
C PRO A 169 -18.88 -7.09 -10.57
N ARG A 170 -17.82 -6.64 -11.26
CA ARG A 170 -16.51 -7.29 -11.28
C ARG A 170 -15.84 -7.28 -9.89
N THR A 171 -15.89 -6.15 -9.19
CA THR A 171 -15.39 -6.03 -7.81
C THR A 171 -16.12 -6.98 -6.89
N LEU A 172 -17.47 -7.00 -6.96
CA LEU A 172 -18.31 -7.91 -6.16
C LEU A 172 -17.98 -9.38 -6.43
N PHE A 173 -17.88 -9.76 -7.70
CA PHE A 173 -17.54 -11.14 -8.09
C PHE A 173 -16.16 -11.55 -7.60
N GLY A 174 -15.15 -10.69 -7.75
CA GLY A 174 -13.79 -11.02 -7.26
C GLY A 174 -13.73 -11.13 -5.73
N ILE A 175 -14.46 -10.32 -4.98
CA ILE A 175 -14.58 -10.47 -3.51
C ILE A 175 -15.15 -11.85 -3.16
N GLN A 176 -16.21 -12.27 -3.85
CA GLN A 176 -16.83 -13.57 -3.64
C GLN A 176 -15.86 -14.72 -3.95
N GLU A 177 -15.19 -14.69 -5.10
CA GLU A 177 -14.22 -15.72 -5.50
C GLU A 177 -13.07 -15.85 -4.49
N ILE A 178 -12.56 -14.72 -3.99
CA ILE A 178 -11.47 -14.71 -3.00
C ILE A 178 -11.93 -15.41 -1.72
N LEU A 179 -13.10 -15.07 -1.17
CA LEU A 179 -13.59 -15.70 0.05
C LEU A 179 -13.95 -17.17 -0.12
N ASP A 180 -14.50 -17.55 -1.28
CA ASP A 180 -14.76 -18.96 -1.61
C ASP A 180 -13.46 -19.75 -1.70
N SER A 181 -12.41 -19.17 -2.29
CA SER A 181 -11.08 -19.80 -2.37
C SER A 181 -10.48 -20.00 -0.97
N MET A 182 -10.54 -18.98 -0.11
CA MET A 182 -10.08 -19.08 1.29
C MET A 182 -10.85 -20.13 2.09
N SER A 183 -12.14 -20.29 1.82
CA SER A 183 -12.98 -21.29 2.49
C SER A 183 -12.64 -22.70 2.05
N LYS A 184 -12.29 -22.91 0.76
CA LYS A 184 -11.79 -24.18 0.24
C LYS A 184 -10.42 -24.53 0.82
N GLU A 185 -9.50 -23.57 0.91
CA GLU A 185 -8.18 -23.73 1.54
C GLU A 185 -8.30 -24.20 3.00
N ARG A 186 -9.23 -23.63 3.78
CA ARG A 186 -9.48 -24.07 5.17
C ARG A 186 -10.06 -25.48 5.28
N LYS A 187 -10.90 -25.89 4.32
CA LYS A 187 -11.53 -27.22 4.31
C LYS A 187 -10.60 -28.31 3.81
N ASN A 188 -9.50 -27.95 3.15
CA ASN A 188 -8.53 -28.89 2.60
C ASN A 188 -7.08 -28.52 2.99
N PRO A 189 -6.74 -28.57 4.30
CA PRO A 189 -5.40 -28.20 4.77
C PRO A 189 -4.28 -29.17 4.34
N GLY A 190 -4.61 -30.26 3.63
CA GLY A 190 -3.70 -31.35 3.27
C GLY A 190 -3.47 -31.49 1.77
N PHE A 191 -2.60 -30.65 1.21
CA PHE A 191 -1.67 -31.05 0.15
C PHE A 191 -0.36 -30.24 0.25
N GLU A 192 0.21 -30.17 1.45
CA GLU A 192 1.66 -30.02 1.61
C GLU A 192 2.15 -31.26 2.35
N MET A 193 2.46 -32.30 1.57
CA MET A 193 3.34 -33.39 1.98
C MET A 193 4.57 -33.37 1.06
N GLY A 194 5.73 -33.12 1.66
CA GLY A 194 7.02 -33.61 1.17
C GLY A 194 7.75 -32.68 0.20
N ARG A 195 8.74 -31.94 0.70
CA ARG A 195 10.14 -32.39 0.80
C ARG A 195 10.91 -31.48 1.74
#